data_AF-A0A6P7HH61-F1
#
_entry.id   AF-A0A6P7HH61-F1
#
_cell.length_a   1.000
_cell.length_b   1.000
_cell.length_c   1.000
_cell.angle_alpha   90.00
_cell.angle_beta   90.00
_cell.angle_gamma   90.00
#
_symmetry.space_group_name_H-M   'P 1'
#
loop_
_entity.id
_entity.type
_entity.pdbx_description
1 polymer ?
#
loop_
_entity_poly.entity_id
_entity_poly.type
_entity_poly.pdbx_seq_one_letter_code
_entity_poly.pdbx_strand_id
1 'polypeptide(L)'
;MALSPQAWKEARETIQSLLSEDNTILQNDVDLRKRAFVSQSEATMHLPARIGDYTDFYSSIHHATNVGIMFRSRENALMPNWKHLPVGYHGRASSVVVSGTSIHRPYGQTLVMD
;
A
#
# COMPACT_ATOMS: atom_id res chain seq x y z
N MET A 1 2.47 11.61 -8.55
CA MET A 1 1.34 12.03 -7.69
C MET A 1 1.42 13.51 -7.28
N ALA A 2 2.32 14.33 -7.84
CA ALA A 2 2.54 15.71 -7.38
C ALA A 2 1.49 16.74 -7.87
N LEU A 3 0.71 16.39 -8.90
CA LEU A 3 -0.41 17.23 -9.35
C LEU A 3 -1.57 17.16 -8.35
N SER A 4 -2.47 18.14 -8.41
CA SER A 4 -3.58 18.26 -7.48
C SER A 4 -4.68 17.20 -7.69
N PRO A 5 -5.58 17.02 -6.70
CA PRO A 5 -6.75 16.15 -6.86
C PRO A 5 -7.63 16.46 -8.08
N GLN A 6 -7.64 17.72 -8.56
CA GLN A 6 -8.36 18.09 -9.78
C GLN A 6 -7.78 17.39 -11.01
N ALA A 7 -6.45 17.33 -11.15
CA ALA A 7 -5.81 16.61 -12.25
C ALA A 7 -6.11 15.10 -12.19
N TRP A 8 -6.20 14.52 -10.98
CA TRP A 8 -6.55 13.11 -10.83
C TRP A 8 -8.02 12.85 -11.19
N LYS A 9 -8.91 13.79 -10.83
CA LYS A 9 -10.33 13.73 -11.20
C LYS A 9 -10.50 13.85 -12.71
N GLU A 10 -9.84 14.81 -13.34
CA GLU A 10 -9.83 14.98 -14.80
C GLU A 10 -9.35 13.70 -15.48
N ALA A 11 -8.18 13.18 -15.09
CA ALA A 11 -7.66 11.94 -15.64
C ALA A 11 -8.64 10.76 -15.46
N ARG A 12 -9.25 10.64 -14.29
CA ARG A 12 -10.26 9.61 -14.00
C ARG A 12 -11.47 9.75 -14.92
N GLU A 13 -12.03 10.95 -15.05
CA GLU A 13 -13.21 11.21 -15.88
C GLU A 13 -12.92 10.95 -17.36
N THR A 14 -11.75 11.38 -17.86
CA THR A 14 -11.32 11.09 -19.24
C THR A 14 -11.16 9.59 -19.47
N ILE A 15 -10.47 8.87 -18.57
CA ILE A 15 -10.28 7.42 -18.69
C ILE A 15 -11.63 6.70 -18.64
N GLN A 16 -12.53 7.08 -17.71
CA GLN A 16 -13.87 6.48 -17.63
C GLN A 16 -14.67 6.73 -18.91
N SER A 17 -14.63 7.94 -19.47
CA SER A 17 -15.32 8.26 -20.71
C SER A 17 -14.75 7.45 -21.88
N LEU A 18 -13.43 7.41 -22.07
CA LEU A 18 -12.79 6.68 -23.18
C LEU A 18 -12.97 5.16 -23.10
N LEU A 19 -13.14 4.61 -21.89
CA LEU A 19 -13.37 3.18 -21.67
C LEU A 19 -14.87 2.81 -21.63
N SER A 20 -15.77 3.78 -21.76
CA SER A 20 -17.21 3.53 -21.78
C SER A 20 -17.65 2.98 -23.14
N GLU A 21 -18.66 2.09 -23.14
CA GLU A 21 -19.17 1.44 -24.36
C GLU A 21 -19.83 2.42 -25.35
N ASP A 22 -20.30 3.57 -24.85
CA ASP A 22 -20.94 4.64 -25.62
C ASP A 22 -19.95 5.65 -26.23
N ASN A 23 -18.66 5.57 -25.87
CA ASN A 23 -17.63 6.44 -26.41
C ASN A 23 -16.80 5.74 -27.49
N THR A 24 -17.00 6.19 -28.74
CA THR A 24 -16.38 5.55 -29.90
C THR A 24 -14.94 5.98 -30.17
N ILE A 25 -14.41 6.99 -29.46
CA ILE A 25 -13.09 7.59 -29.74
C ILE A 25 -11.98 6.54 -29.66
N LEU A 26 -11.83 5.87 -28.51
CA LEU A 26 -10.84 4.80 -28.35
C LEU A 26 -11.34 3.46 -28.91
N GLN A 27 -12.66 3.23 -28.86
CA GLN A 27 -13.26 1.97 -29.29
C GLN A 27 -13.02 1.69 -30.79
N ASN A 28 -13.15 2.72 -31.64
CA ASN A 28 -13.05 2.59 -33.10
C ASN A 28 -11.64 2.81 -33.65
N ASP A 29 -10.73 3.38 -32.88
CA ASP A 29 -9.32 3.50 -33.27
C ASP A 29 -8.57 2.19 -32.98
N VAL A 30 -8.65 1.25 -33.93
CA VAL A 30 -8.07 -0.10 -33.80
C VAL A 30 -6.55 -0.05 -33.59
N ASP A 31 -5.86 0.84 -34.29
CA ASP A 31 -4.40 0.95 -34.24
C ASP A 31 -3.92 1.57 -32.93
N LEU A 32 -4.63 2.56 -32.39
CA LEU A 32 -4.38 3.09 -31.06
C LEU A 32 -4.68 2.04 -29.99
N ARG A 33 -5.86 1.40 -30.05
CA ARG A 33 -6.29 0.40 -29.06
C ARG A 33 -5.30 -0.75 -28.95
N LYS A 34 -4.83 -1.26 -30.09
CA LYS A 34 -3.85 -2.36 -30.15
C LYS A 34 -2.52 -2.01 -29.44
N ARG A 35 -2.11 -0.75 -29.44
CA ARG A 35 -0.87 -0.30 -28.80
C ARG A 35 -1.07 0.22 -27.38
N ALA A 36 -2.29 0.62 -27.02
CA ALA A 36 -2.62 1.16 -25.71
C ALA A 36 -2.95 0.07 -24.67
N PHE A 37 -3.49 -1.08 -25.10
CA PHE A 37 -3.80 -2.20 -24.22
C PHE A 37 -2.74 -3.28 -24.26
N VAL A 38 -2.46 -3.85 -23.09
CA VAL A 38 -1.57 -5.00 -22.90
C VAL A 38 -2.28 -5.96 -21.96
N SER A 39 -2.19 -7.28 -22.20
CA SER A 39 -2.74 -8.25 -21.25
C SER A 39 -1.99 -8.15 -19.93
N GLN A 40 -2.70 -8.14 -18.81
CA GLN A 40 -2.06 -8.12 -17.49
C GLN A 40 -1.13 -9.33 -17.27
N SER A 41 -1.43 -10.47 -17.89
CA SER A 41 -0.59 -11.67 -17.84
C SER A 41 0.73 -11.52 -18.59
N GLU A 42 0.84 -10.54 -19.49
CA GLU A 42 2.04 -10.24 -20.26
C GLU A 42 2.84 -9.07 -19.65
N ALA A 43 2.27 -8.38 -18.67
CA ALA A 43 2.89 -7.26 -17.99
C ALA A 43 3.65 -7.70 -16.73
N THR A 44 4.76 -7.01 -16.45
CA THR A 44 5.46 -7.12 -15.16
C THR A 44 5.15 -5.89 -14.32
N MET A 45 4.67 -6.10 -13.09
CA MET A 45 4.37 -5.00 -12.16
C MET A 45 5.63 -4.59 -11.39
N HIS A 46 5.72 -3.29 -11.10
CA HIS A 46 6.82 -2.69 -10.33
C HIS A 46 6.27 -1.90 -9.13
N LEU A 47 7.15 -1.36 -8.28
CA LEU A 47 6.74 -0.41 -7.25
C LEU A 47 6.05 0.81 -7.90
N PRO A 48 4.86 1.22 -7.44
CA PRO A 48 4.07 2.26 -8.11
C PRO A 48 4.58 3.69 -7.88
N ALA A 49 5.50 3.87 -6.93
CA ALA A 49 6.10 5.16 -6.63
C ALA A 49 7.50 4.99 -6.03
N ARG A 50 8.32 6.03 -6.15
CA ARG A 50 9.53 6.18 -5.33
C ARG A 50 9.10 6.63 -3.94
N ILE A 51 9.25 5.74 -2.96
CA ILE A 51 8.88 6.01 -1.57
C ILE A 51 10.01 6.81 -0.92
N GLY A 52 9.72 8.05 -0.53
CA GLY A 52 10.65 8.88 0.26
C GLY A 52 10.69 8.39 1.71
N ASP A 53 9.55 8.52 2.38
CA ASP A 53 9.34 8.06 3.76
C ASP A 53 8.22 7.03 3.83
N TYR A 54 8.36 6.08 4.74
CA TYR A 54 7.35 5.07 5.06
C TYR A 54 7.03 5.16 6.55
N THR A 55 5.75 5.30 6.89
CA THR A 55 5.25 5.33 8.28
C THR A 55 4.32 4.14 8.48
N ASP A 56 4.52 3.40 9.55
CA ASP A 56 3.63 2.32 9.96
C ASP A 56 2.87 2.73 11.24
N PHE A 57 1.58 2.45 11.27
CA PHE A 57 0.68 2.84 12.34
C PHE A 57 0.19 1.63 13.12
N TYR A 58 -0.12 1.84 14.40
CA TYR A 58 -0.54 0.81 15.33
C TYR A 58 -2.03 0.96 15.70
N SER A 59 -2.89 1.20 14.72
CA SER A 59 -4.26 1.72 14.94
C SER A 59 -5.36 0.65 15.06
N SER A 60 -5.03 -0.65 14.99
CA SER A 60 -6.01 -1.72 15.21
C SER A 60 -6.15 -2.02 16.69
N ILE A 61 -7.31 -1.73 17.28
CA ILE A 61 -7.55 -1.93 18.71
C ILE A 61 -7.45 -3.40 19.13
N HIS A 62 -7.94 -4.32 18.29
CA HIS A 62 -7.87 -5.75 18.58
C HIS A 62 -6.42 -6.25 18.49
N HIS A 63 -5.67 -5.81 17.48
CA HIS A 63 -4.25 -6.12 17.38
C HIS A 63 -3.48 -5.61 18.62
N ALA A 64 -3.70 -4.33 18.97
CA ALA A 64 -3.04 -3.70 20.12
C ALA A 64 -3.37 -4.38 21.45
N THR A 65 -4.64 -4.76 21.63
CA THR A 65 -5.13 -5.46 22.82
C THR A 65 -4.53 -6.85 22.92
N ASN A 66 -4.55 -7.63 21.83
CA ASN A 66 -4.04 -9.00 21.82
C ASN A 66 -2.53 -9.03 22.13
N VAL A 67 -1.74 -8.15 21.52
CA VAL A 67 -0.32 -7.99 21.83
C VAL A 67 -0.15 -7.59 23.30
N GLY A 68 -0.91 -6.60 23.77
CA GLY A 68 -0.83 -6.13 25.14
C GLY A 68 -1.11 -7.20 26.19
N ILE A 69 -2.07 -8.10 25.94
CA ILE A 69 -2.37 -9.24 26.82
C ILE A 69 -1.17 -10.17 26.96
N MET A 70 -0.49 -10.50 25.85
CA MET A 70 0.67 -11.41 25.88
C MET A 70 1.84 -10.84 26.67
N PHE A 71 2.01 -9.51 26.70
CA PHE A 71 3.11 -8.84 27.39
C PHE A 71 2.78 -8.35 28.80
N ARG A 72 1.50 -8.14 29.12
CA ARG A 72 1.05 -7.53 30.38
C ARG A 72 -0.09 -8.35 31.00
N SER A 73 -1.32 -7.85 30.91
CA SER A 73 -2.53 -8.52 31.39
C SER A 73 -3.73 -8.05 30.57
N ARG A 74 -4.89 -8.68 30.76
CA ARG A 74 -6.13 -8.27 30.08
C ARG A 74 -6.60 -6.88 30.48
N GLU A 75 -6.44 -6.52 31.75
CA GLU A 75 -6.87 -5.25 32.34
C GLU A 75 -5.96 -4.10 31.88
N ASN A 76 -4.66 -4.39 31.67
CA ASN A 76 -3.64 -3.42 31.30
C ASN A 76 -3.18 -3.58 29.83
N ALA A 77 -4.07 -4.10 28.97
CA ALA A 77 -3.72 -4.47 27.61
C ALA A 77 -3.33 -3.27 26.74
N LEU A 78 -3.94 -2.11 26.90
CA LEU A 78 -3.59 -0.91 26.13
C LEU A 78 -2.70 0.03 26.93
N MET A 79 -1.68 0.58 26.29
CA MET A 79 -0.90 1.67 26.88
C MET A 79 -1.76 2.93 26.99
N PRO A 80 -1.52 3.81 27.99
CA PRO A 80 -2.38 4.97 28.24
C PRO A 80 -2.56 5.88 27.02
N ASN A 81 -1.50 6.09 26.24
CA ASN A 81 -1.53 6.98 25.07
C ASN A 81 -2.33 6.42 23.87
N TRP A 82 -2.57 5.11 23.79
CA TRP A 82 -3.06 4.46 22.57
C TRP A 82 -4.45 4.98 22.13
N LYS A 83 -5.32 5.31 23.10
CA LYS A 83 -6.66 5.86 22.81
C LYS A 83 -6.67 7.37 22.55
N HIS A 84 -5.53 8.05 22.73
CA HIS A 84 -5.43 9.51 22.65
C HIS A 84 -4.69 10.00 21.42
N LEU A 85 -3.93 9.13 20.75
CA LEU A 85 -3.26 9.43 19.49
C LEU A 85 -3.08 8.15 18.67
N PRO A 86 -3.05 8.24 17.33
CA PRO A 86 -2.71 7.10 16.48
C PRO A 86 -1.21 6.82 16.58
N VAL A 87 -0.82 5.92 17.49
CA VAL A 87 0.59 5.55 17.70
C VAL A 87 1.17 5.05 16.38
N GLY A 88 2.36 5.51 16.02
CA GLY A 88 3.06 5.10 14.79
C GLY A 88 4.56 5.33 14.91
N TYR A 89 5.30 4.82 13.92
CA TYR A 89 6.76 4.88 13.89
C TYR A 89 7.28 4.99 12.45
N HIS A 90 8.53 5.46 12.32
CA HIS A 90 9.22 5.51 11.04
C HIS A 90 9.65 4.11 10.61
N GLY A 91 9.10 3.66 9.48
CA GLY A 91 9.53 2.44 8.81
C GLY A 91 10.75 2.67 7.91
N ARG A 92 11.22 1.60 7.26
CA ARG A 92 12.35 1.67 6.33
C ARG A 92 11.87 1.68 4.88
N ALA A 93 11.90 2.84 4.23
CA ALA A 93 11.46 2.98 2.83
C ALA A 93 12.25 2.10 1.85
N SER A 94 13.55 1.89 2.07
CA SER A 94 14.43 1.14 1.16
C SER A 94 14.09 -0.35 1.02
N SER A 95 13.28 -0.91 1.92
CA SER A 95 12.92 -2.33 1.95
C SER A 95 11.44 -2.58 1.65
N VAL A 96 10.68 -1.58 1.23
CA VAL A 96 9.34 -1.81 0.68
C VAL A 96 9.50 -2.40 -0.72
N VAL A 97 8.92 -3.58 -0.94
CA VAL A 97 9.05 -4.32 -2.20
C VAL A 97 7.69 -4.64 -2.81
N VAL A 98 7.67 -4.84 -4.12
CA VAL A 98 6.46 -5.22 -4.86
C VAL A 98 6.03 -6.65 -4.52
N SER A 99 4.73 -6.93 -4.61
CA SER A 99 4.18 -8.29 -4.44
C SER A 99 4.92 -9.32 -5.29
N GLY A 100 5.11 -10.52 -4.76
CA GLY A 100 5.89 -11.60 -5.41
C GLY A 100 7.39 -11.56 -5.16
N THR A 101 7.93 -10.48 -4.58
CA THR A 101 9.35 -10.43 -4.19
C THR A 101 9.64 -11.43 -3.07
N SER A 102 10.62 -12.32 -3.27
CA SER A 102 11.05 -13.28 -2.24
C SER A 102 11.74 -12.57 -1.07
N ILE A 103 11.40 -12.94 0.16
CA ILE A 103 11.99 -12.39 1.37
C ILE A 103 12.89 -13.44 2.03
N HIS A 104 14.18 -13.11 2.20
CA HIS A 104 15.11 -13.98 2.91
C HIS A 104 14.89 -13.91 4.42
N ARG A 105 14.97 -15.05 5.12
CA ARG A 105 14.88 -15.09 6.59
C ARG A 105 16.03 -14.28 7.20
N PRO A 106 15.76 -13.27 8.04
CA PRO A 106 16.81 -12.45 8.61
C PRO A 106 17.60 -13.23 9.69
N TYR A 107 18.90 -12.98 9.73
CA TYR A 107 19.77 -13.33 10.86
C TYR A 107 20.13 -12.05 11.60
N GLY A 108 20.30 -12.16 12.92
CA GLY A 108 20.63 -11.03 13.78
C GLY A 108 20.87 -11.49 15.20
N GLN A 109 21.21 -10.54 16.07
CA GLN A 109 21.43 -10.80 17.49
C GLN A 109 20.10 -11.19 18.17
N THR A 110 20.14 -12.23 19.00
CA THR A 110 19.01 -12.68 19.83
C THR A 110 19.44 -12.78 21.29
N LEU A 111 18.50 -12.63 22.22
CA LEU A 111 18.69 -12.96 23.62
C LEU A 111 18.09 -14.36 23.85
N VAL A 112 18.96 -15.36 23.97
CA VAL A 112 18.55 -16.72 24.33
C VAL A 112 18.35 -16.75 25.84
N MET A 113 17.21 -17.31 26.27
CA MET A 113 16.96 -17.60 27.69
C MET A 113 17.38 -19.05 27.93
N ASP A 114 18.13 -19.30 29.00
CA ASP A 114 18.48 -20.65 29.45
C ASP A 114 17.27 -21.40 30.02
#